data_AF-A0A8T2SYJ5-F1
#
_entry.id   AF-A0A8T2SYJ5-F1
#
_cell.length_a   1.000
_cell.length_b   1.000
_cell.length_c   1.000
_cell.angle_alpha   90.00
_cell.angle_beta   90.00
_cell.angle_gamma   90.00
#
_symmetry.space_group_name_H-M   'P 1'
#
loop_
_entity.id
_entity.type
_entity.pdbx_description
1 polymer ?
#
loop_
_entity_poly.entity_id
_entity_poly.type
_entity_poly.pdbx_seq_one_letter_code
_entity_poly.pdbx_strand_id
1 'polypeptide(L)'
;MACNMLMGIRTTFTKEFFMEFPHLERYFWTIANQPNVKKHFGELTLSEKAPSPPKKQANATKEKKVKTEKVKEAQKPKVVEKTKELEPEPKVDSQIEDEEEKPKPKPKNPLDLLPPSPMIMDDWKRLYSNTKAKDFWEVAIEGFWKMYDPEGYSLWFCDYKYNDENTVPFVTMNKVIGFLQRMDFIRKHGFAKMCIFGESAPFKIKGVWLFRGKEIPQMVLDECYDVELYEWTKVDVNDPLQKERVNAYFEEPDEFDGQKLLEAKCFK
;
A
#
# COMPACT_ATOMS: atom_id res chain seq x y z
N MET A 1 -11.85 17.25 7.06
CA MET A 1 -10.60 18.00 7.31
C MET A 1 -10.57 18.59 8.72
N ALA A 2 -11.32 19.65 9.05
CA ALA A 2 -11.25 20.31 10.37
C ALA A 2 -11.38 19.35 11.58
N CYS A 3 -12.29 18.38 11.54
CA CYS A 3 -12.45 17.37 12.60
C CYS A 3 -11.18 16.53 12.85
N ASN A 4 -10.38 16.25 11.81
CA ASN A 4 -9.12 15.50 11.92
C ASN A 4 -8.05 16.31 12.68
N MET A 5 -8.12 17.65 12.60
CA MET A 5 -7.20 18.55 13.28
C MET A 5 -7.56 18.76 14.76
N LEU A 6 -8.79 18.42 15.16
CA LEU A 6 -9.33 18.70 16.49
C LEU A 6 -8.60 17.97 17.62
N MET A 7 -8.07 16.76 17.36
CA MET A 7 -7.15 16.09 18.28
C MET A 7 -5.86 16.88 18.43
N GLY A 8 -5.21 17.22 17.30
CA GLY A 8 -3.95 17.97 17.28
C GLY A 8 -4.04 19.33 17.97
N ILE A 9 -5.18 20.02 17.89
CA ILE A 9 -5.40 21.32 18.56
C ILE A 9 -5.56 21.18 20.07
N ARG A 10 -6.22 20.11 20.53
CA ARG A 10 -6.37 19.82 21.97
C ARG A 10 -5.08 19.31 22.63
N THR A 11 -4.16 18.71 21.88
CA THR A 11 -2.94 18.10 22.46
C THR A 11 -1.64 18.81 22.09
N THR A 12 -1.48 19.28 20.85
CA THR A 12 -0.14 19.47 20.24
C THR A 12 0.09 20.86 19.64
N PHE A 13 -0.91 21.46 18.98
CA PHE A 13 -0.74 22.72 18.26
C PHE A 13 -0.83 23.90 19.23
N THR A 14 0.33 24.50 19.53
CA THR A 14 0.46 25.73 20.31
C THR A 14 0.20 26.96 19.43
N LYS A 15 0.12 28.15 20.04
CA LYS A 15 0.09 29.43 19.31
C LYS A 15 1.31 29.61 18.40
N GLU A 16 2.48 29.13 18.82
CA GLU A 16 3.73 29.22 18.07
C GLU A 16 3.65 28.44 16.75
N PHE A 17 3.08 27.22 16.79
CA PHE A 17 2.84 26.42 15.58
C PHE A 17 1.93 27.14 14.57
N PHE A 18 0.89 27.85 15.05
CA PHE A 18 -0.02 28.57 14.15
C PHE A 18 0.56 29.87 13.57
N MET A 19 1.63 30.44 14.14
CA MET A 19 2.34 31.58 13.53
C MET A 19 2.97 31.24 12.17
N GLU A 20 3.41 29.98 11.99
CA GLU A 20 3.92 29.50 10.70
C GLU A 20 2.81 29.21 9.68
N PHE A 21 1.57 29.00 10.13
CA PHE A 21 0.43 28.59 9.30
C PHE A 21 -0.84 29.46 9.52
N PRO A 22 -0.78 30.80 9.34
CA PRO A 22 -1.87 31.72 9.70
C PRO A 22 -3.17 31.49 8.89
N HIS A 23 -3.08 31.04 7.64
CA HIS A 23 -4.25 30.68 6.85
C HIS A 23 -4.96 29.43 7.38
N LEU A 24 -4.20 28.49 7.95
CA LEU A 24 -4.70 27.24 8.52
C LEU A 24 -5.38 27.50 9.87
N GLU A 25 -4.82 28.38 10.70
CA GLU A 25 -5.46 28.89 11.91
C GLU A 25 -6.81 29.55 11.57
N ARG A 26 -6.80 30.51 10.64
CA ARG A 26 -8.02 31.22 10.22
C ARG A 26 -9.10 30.26 9.70
N TYR A 27 -8.72 29.29 8.86
CA TYR A 27 -9.64 28.27 8.36
C TYR A 27 -10.23 27.44 9.51
N PHE A 28 -9.40 26.93 10.42
CA PHE A 28 -9.88 26.14 11.54
C PHE A 28 -10.87 26.92 12.42
N TRP A 29 -10.51 28.14 12.86
CA TRP A 29 -11.40 28.93 13.72
C TRP A 29 -12.70 29.35 13.02
N THR A 30 -12.68 29.54 11.69
CA THR A 30 -13.90 29.84 10.91
C THR A 30 -14.88 28.66 10.91
N ILE A 31 -14.38 27.42 10.94
CA ILE A 31 -15.21 26.20 11.05
C ILE A 31 -15.57 25.90 12.51
N ALA A 32 -14.62 26.00 13.44
CA ALA A 32 -14.84 25.74 14.87
C ALA A 32 -15.87 26.68 15.50
N ASN A 33 -15.98 27.93 15.02
CA ASN A 33 -16.96 28.88 15.52
C ASN A 33 -18.38 28.72 14.94
N GLN A 34 -18.62 27.81 13.99
CA GLN A 34 -19.96 27.57 13.45
C GLN A 34 -20.92 27.04 14.53
N PRO A 35 -22.19 27.48 14.59
CA PRO A 35 -23.15 27.06 15.62
C PRO A 35 -23.29 25.54 15.74
N ASN A 36 -23.35 24.85 14.60
CA ASN A 36 -23.43 23.38 14.54
C ASN A 36 -22.18 22.70 15.09
N VAL A 37 -20.99 23.30 14.91
CA VAL A 37 -19.72 22.73 15.38
C VAL A 37 -19.56 22.97 16.88
N LYS A 38 -19.85 24.17 17.39
CA LYS A 38 -19.89 24.45 18.84
C LYS A 38 -20.86 23.54 19.58
N LYS A 39 -22.04 23.27 19.01
CA LYS A 39 -23.06 22.37 19.58
C LYS A 39 -22.55 20.94 19.82
N HIS A 40 -21.64 20.43 18.98
CA HIS A 40 -21.16 19.05 19.05
C HIS A 40 -19.76 18.87 19.64
N PHE A 41 -18.90 19.88 19.55
CA PHE A 41 -17.50 19.79 20.02
C PHE A 41 -17.18 20.68 21.23
N GLY A 42 -18.14 21.50 21.68
CA GLY A 42 -17.99 22.42 22.80
C GLY A 42 -17.15 23.66 22.44
N GLU A 43 -16.75 24.40 23.47
CA GLU A 43 -15.72 25.42 23.33
C GLU A 43 -14.34 24.76 23.20
N LEU A 44 -13.58 25.15 22.18
CA LEU A 44 -12.27 24.58 21.88
C LEU A 44 -11.19 25.58 22.28
N THR A 45 -10.29 25.15 23.15
CA THR A 45 -9.07 25.87 23.50
C THR A 45 -7.85 25.29 22.77
N LEU A 46 -6.82 26.12 22.60
CA LEU A 46 -5.51 25.69 22.10
C LEU A 46 -4.72 24.98 23.21
N SER A 47 -3.92 23.98 22.85
CA SER A 47 -2.92 23.42 23.77
C SER A 47 -1.88 24.48 24.12
N GLU A 48 -1.69 24.74 25.41
CA GLU A 48 -0.68 25.71 25.88
C GLU A 48 0.75 25.19 25.75
N LYS A 49 0.95 23.86 25.68
CA LYS A 49 2.27 23.21 25.62
C LYS A 49 2.22 21.92 24.80
N ALA A 50 3.07 21.81 23.80
CA ALA A 50 3.28 20.55 23.09
C ALA A 50 3.89 19.48 24.02
N PRO A 51 3.47 18.21 23.92
CA PRO A 51 3.94 17.14 24.79
C PRO A 51 5.42 16.78 24.50
N SER A 52 6.24 16.72 25.55
CA SER A 52 7.63 16.27 25.45
C SER A 52 7.73 14.74 25.28
N PRO A 53 8.73 14.21 24.54
CA PRO A 53 8.79 12.79 24.24
C PRO A 53 9.24 11.94 25.45
N PRO A 54 8.87 10.65 25.50
CA PRO A 54 9.13 9.78 26.64
C PRO A 54 10.57 9.25 26.65
N LYS A 55 11.35 9.77 27.62
CA LYS A 55 12.65 9.29 28.11
C LYS A 55 12.95 7.77 27.81
N LYS A 56 14.11 7.39 27.21
CA LYS A 56 14.61 5.99 26.97
C LYS A 56 15.99 5.66 27.65
N GLN A 57 16.19 4.52 28.36
CA GLN A 57 17.25 4.30 29.42
C GLN A 57 18.40 3.30 29.16
N ALA A 58 19.44 3.39 30.01
CA ALA A 58 20.25 2.27 30.57
C ALA A 58 20.88 2.65 31.95
N ASN A 59 21.52 1.70 32.66
CA ASN A 59 22.22 1.89 33.95
C ASN A 59 23.69 1.42 33.87
N ALA A 60 24.66 2.18 34.41
CA ALA A 60 25.96 1.67 34.86
C ALA A 60 26.73 2.65 35.78
N THR A 61 27.02 2.22 37.02
CA THR A 61 28.11 2.59 37.97
C THR A 61 28.64 4.04 38.19
N LYS A 62 29.03 4.29 39.46
CA LYS A 62 29.69 5.48 40.04
C LYS A 62 31.14 5.62 39.51
N GLU A 63 31.83 6.78 39.55
CA GLU A 63 31.94 7.77 40.63
C GLU A 63 32.11 9.27 40.21
N LYS A 64 31.99 10.15 41.23
CA LYS A 64 32.64 11.47 41.41
C LYS A 64 32.24 12.67 40.51
N LYS A 65 31.39 13.51 41.14
CA LYS A 65 31.53 14.98 41.32
C LYS A 65 31.39 15.95 40.12
N VAL A 66 30.34 16.78 40.26
CA VAL A 66 30.32 18.26 40.10
C VAL A 66 29.94 18.88 38.73
N LYS A 67 28.89 19.74 38.80
CA LYS A 67 28.47 20.88 37.93
C LYS A 67 27.76 20.66 36.56
N THR A 68 26.66 21.42 36.45
CA THR A 68 26.02 22.05 35.25
C THR A 68 25.19 21.26 34.22
N GLU A 69 24.05 21.90 33.87
CA GLU A 69 23.26 21.89 32.61
C GLU A 69 22.53 20.64 32.05
N LYS A 70 21.24 20.88 31.72
CA LYS A 70 20.46 20.52 30.49
C LYS A 70 20.22 19.04 30.02
N VAL A 71 18.98 18.87 29.52
CA VAL A 71 18.53 18.02 28.37
C VAL A 71 18.24 16.50 28.55
N LYS A 72 17.03 16.11 28.08
CA LYS A 72 16.54 14.81 27.54
C LYS A 72 17.05 13.48 28.14
N GLU A 73 16.96 12.33 27.46
CA GLU A 73 15.89 11.32 27.63
C GLU A 73 16.46 9.98 28.28
N ALA A 74 15.65 9.07 28.92
CA ALA A 74 15.92 8.29 30.21
C ALA A 74 14.98 7.13 30.81
N GLN A 75 14.18 6.24 30.16
CA GLN A 75 13.32 5.15 30.79
C GLN A 75 13.20 3.75 30.04
N LYS A 76 12.83 2.61 30.70
CA LYS A 76 12.47 1.20 30.20
C LYS A 76 13.62 0.22 29.81
N PRO A 77 13.44 -1.16 29.72
CA PRO A 77 12.27 -2.03 30.04
C PRO A 77 12.50 -3.44 30.72
N LYS A 78 11.41 -4.06 31.25
CA LYS A 78 11.06 -5.53 31.37
C LYS A 78 11.89 -6.48 32.30
N VAL A 79 11.37 -7.62 32.79
CA VAL A 79 9.99 -8.21 32.75
C VAL A 79 9.26 -8.07 34.11
N VAL A 80 8.95 -9.01 35.04
CA VAL A 80 8.93 -10.51 35.26
C VAL A 80 8.02 -10.75 36.52
N GLU A 81 7.37 -11.87 36.88
CA GLU A 81 6.89 -13.12 36.25
C GLU A 81 5.89 -13.88 37.21
N LYS A 82 5.13 -14.89 36.74
CA LYS A 82 4.41 -15.99 37.51
C LYS A 82 3.24 -15.61 38.48
N THR A 83 2.21 -16.45 38.74
CA THR A 83 1.92 -17.86 38.37
C THR A 83 0.40 -18.21 38.35
N LYS A 84 -0.03 -19.12 37.43
CA LYS A 84 -1.11 -20.16 37.53
C LYS A 84 -2.59 -19.72 37.76
N GLU A 85 -3.65 -20.52 37.43
CA GLU A 85 -3.75 -21.95 37.03
C GLU A 85 -4.96 -22.27 36.07
N LEU A 86 -4.93 -23.46 35.43
CA LEU A 86 -5.92 -24.35 34.71
C LEU A 86 -7.46 -24.01 34.68
N GLU A 87 -8.37 -24.46 33.78
CA GLU A 87 -8.50 -25.33 32.56
C GLU A 87 -9.96 -25.19 31.99
N PRO A 88 -10.51 -25.97 31.00
CA PRO A 88 -10.10 -26.31 29.62
C PRO A 88 -11.19 -25.94 28.54
N GLU A 89 -11.11 -26.53 27.32
CA GLU A 89 -11.93 -26.30 26.09
C GLU A 89 -13.41 -26.82 26.15
N PRO A 90 -14.35 -26.40 25.27
CA PRO A 90 -14.51 -27.03 23.93
C PRO A 90 -15.04 -26.12 22.76
N LYS A 91 -15.25 -26.72 21.57
CA LYS A 91 -15.70 -26.10 20.30
C LYS A 91 -17.06 -26.65 19.81
N VAL A 92 -17.98 -25.77 19.36
CA VAL A 92 -19.11 -25.95 18.38
C VAL A 92 -19.49 -24.50 17.98
N ASP A 93 -19.53 -23.98 16.74
CA ASP A 93 -20.13 -24.35 15.43
C ASP A 93 -21.61 -23.91 15.24
N SER A 94 -22.01 -23.68 13.98
CA SER A 94 -23.35 -23.39 13.42
C SER A 94 -24.02 -21.98 13.56
N GLN A 95 -23.91 -21.22 12.45
CA GLN A 95 -25.00 -20.64 11.62
C GLN A 95 -25.95 -19.51 12.10
N ILE A 96 -26.39 -18.70 11.09
CA ILE A 96 -27.49 -17.70 11.09
C ILE A 96 -27.13 -16.41 11.88
N GLU A 97 -27.41 -15.18 11.42
CA GLU A 97 -28.52 -14.71 10.59
C GLU A 97 -28.10 -13.72 9.47
N ASP A 98 -28.87 -13.69 8.37
CA ASP A 98 -28.79 -12.66 7.31
C ASP A 98 -29.52 -11.39 7.74
N GLU A 99 -28.96 -10.19 7.47
CA GLU A 99 -29.77 -8.98 7.31
C GLU A 99 -29.24 -8.12 6.14
N GLU A 100 -30.13 -7.80 5.18
CA GLU A 100 -29.79 -7.13 3.92
C GLU A 100 -29.53 -5.61 4.06
N GLU A 101 -28.41 -5.18 4.66
CA GLU A 101 -27.99 -3.77 4.49
C GLU A 101 -27.35 -3.56 3.12
N LYS A 102 -28.19 -3.49 2.07
CA LYS A 102 -27.81 -3.21 0.68
C LYS A 102 -26.89 -1.98 0.61
N PRO A 103 -25.59 -2.12 0.32
CA PRO A 103 -24.71 -0.97 0.23
C PRO A 103 -25.13 -0.14 -0.99
N LYS A 104 -25.34 1.18 -0.79
CA LYS A 104 -25.67 2.12 -1.86
C LYS A 104 -24.76 1.89 -3.07
N PRO A 105 -25.31 1.88 -4.30
CA PRO A 105 -24.52 1.54 -5.48
C PRO A 105 -23.34 2.49 -5.60
N LYS A 106 -22.13 1.97 -5.35
CA LYS A 106 -20.90 2.56 -5.87
C LYS A 106 -21.09 2.69 -7.39
N PRO A 107 -20.58 3.75 -8.03
CA PRO A 107 -20.67 3.87 -9.49
C PRO A 107 -20.13 2.58 -10.11
N LYS A 108 -20.95 1.91 -10.92
CA LYS A 108 -20.57 0.63 -11.54
C LYS A 108 -19.27 0.85 -12.28
N ASN A 109 -18.27 0.02 -12.02
CA ASN A 109 -17.00 0.14 -12.73
C ASN A 109 -17.30 -0.08 -14.22
N PRO A 110 -16.83 0.75 -15.16
CA PRO A 110 -16.98 0.47 -16.59
C PRO A 110 -16.49 -0.94 -16.99
N LEU A 111 -15.57 -1.52 -16.20
CA LEU A 111 -15.09 -2.90 -16.36
C LEU A 111 -16.11 -3.99 -15.97
N ASP A 112 -17.11 -3.67 -15.12
CA ASP A 112 -18.25 -4.55 -14.80
C ASP A 112 -19.30 -4.57 -15.93
N LEU A 113 -19.22 -3.62 -16.87
CA LEU A 113 -20.12 -3.54 -18.04
C LEU A 113 -19.56 -4.28 -19.27
N LEU A 114 -18.32 -4.76 -19.20
CA LEU A 114 -17.71 -5.58 -20.26
C LEU A 114 -18.32 -6.98 -20.30
N PRO A 115 -18.54 -7.59 -21.49
CA PRO A 115 -19.14 -8.91 -21.62
C PRO A 115 -18.37 -9.94 -20.79
N PRO A 116 -19.04 -10.83 -20.03
CA PRO A 116 -18.39 -11.71 -19.07
C PRO A 116 -17.35 -12.60 -19.74
N SER A 117 -16.10 -12.42 -19.34
CA SER A 117 -14.97 -13.23 -19.80
C SER A 117 -14.99 -14.60 -19.09
N PRO A 118 -14.60 -15.70 -19.76
CA PRO A 118 -14.39 -16.99 -19.12
C PRO A 118 -13.26 -16.97 -18.09
N MET A 119 -12.28 -16.04 -18.21
CA MET A 119 -11.25 -15.83 -17.20
C MET A 119 -11.80 -15.08 -15.97
N ILE A 120 -11.73 -15.72 -14.80
CA ILE A 120 -12.05 -15.11 -13.49
C ILE A 120 -10.76 -14.63 -12.82
N MET A 121 -10.63 -13.31 -12.62
CA MET A 121 -9.46 -12.67 -12.02
C MET A 121 -9.17 -13.16 -10.59
N ASP A 122 -10.21 -13.39 -9.78
CA ASP A 122 -10.05 -13.85 -8.40
C ASP A 122 -9.57 -15.31 -8.32
N ASP A 123 -9.97 -16.18 -9.26
CA ASP A 123 -9.46 -17.56 -9.33
C ASP A 123 -8.01 -17.60 -9.83
N TRP A 124 -7.62 -16.73 -10.76
CA TRP A 124 -6.21 -16.54 -11.12
C TRP A 124 -5.37 -16.12 -9.89
N LYS A 125 -5.84 -15.11 -9.14
CA LYS A 125 -5.16 -14.65 -7.92
C LYS A 125 -5.09 -15.73 -6.85
N ARG A 126 -6.14 -16.54 -6.70
CA ARG A 126 -6.20 -17.68 -5.79
C ARG A 126 -5.21 -18.77 -6.21
N LEU A 127 -5.11 -19.07 -7.50
CA LEU A 127 -4.13 -20.01 -8.05
C LEU A 127 -2.70 -19.53 -7.78
N TYR A 128 -2.35 -18.33 -8.25
CA TYR A 128 -1.05 -17.69 -8.05
C TYR A 128 -0.63 -17.60 -6.57
N SER A 129 -1.59 -17.42 -5.65
CA SER A 129 -1.31 -17.30 -4.22
C SER A 129 -1.18 -18.64 -3.47
N ASN A 130 -1.72 -19.73 -4.00
CA ASN A 130 -1.76 -21.04 -3.33
C ASN A 130 -0.77 -22.04 -3.93
N THR A 131 -0.40 -21.89 -5.19
CA THR A 131 0.64 -22.70 -5.83
C THR A 131 2.00 -22.46 -5.15
N LYS A 132 2.74 -23.54 -4.90
CA LYS A 132 4.08 -23.49 -4.30
C LYS A 132 5.13 -23.28 -5.38
N ALA A 133 6.26 -22.67 -5.03
CA ALA A 133 7.36 -22.39 -5.96
C ALA A 133 7.82 -23.60 -6.80
N LYS A 134 7.83 -24.82 -6.23
CA LYS A 134 8.17 -26.05 -6.97
C LYS A 134 7.22 -26.38 -8.13
N ASP A 135 5.95 -26.07 -7.97
CA ASP A 135 4.87 -26.46 -8.87
C ASP A 135 4.38 -25.24 -9.68
N PHE A 136 5.11 -24.11 -9.58
CA PHE A 136 4.66 -22.80 -10.06
C PHE A 136 4.48 -22.74 -11.57
N TRP A 137 5.43 -23.29 -12.32
CA TRP A 137 5.33 -23.35 -13.77
C TRP A 137 4.15 -24.25 -14.22
N GLU A 138 4.12 -25.51 -13.79
CA GLU A 138 3.12 -26.49 -14.20
C GLU A 138 1.69 -26.14 -13.77
N VAL A 139 1.52 -25.51 -12.60
CA VAL A 139 0.19 -25.21 -12.04
C VAL A 139 -0.23 -23.76 -12.23
N ALA A 140 0.63 -22.78 -11.92
CA ALA A 140 0.27 -21.36 -12.05
C ALA A 140 0.46 -20.84 -13.48
N ILE A 141 1.61 -21.06 -14.12
CA ILE A 141 1.86 -20.56 -15.49
C ILE A 141 0.99 -21.30 -16.53
N GLU A 142 0.89 -22.63 -16.49
CA GLU A 142 -0.05 -23.31 -17.41
C GLU A 142 -1.51 -22.97 -17.09
N GLY A 143 -1.88 -22.90 -15.80
CA GLY A 143 -3.24 -22.54 -15.38
C GLY A 143 -3.63 -21.13 -15.84
N PHE A 144 -2.69 -20.17 -15.78
CA PHE A 144 -2.86 -18.85 -16.36
C PHE A 144 -3.20 -18.93 -17.85
N TRP A 145 -2.36 -19.57 -18.67
CA TRP A 145 -2.57 -19.63 -20.13
C TRP A 145 -3.75 -20.51 -20.56
N LYS A 146 -4.21 -21.45 -19.72
CA LYS A 146 -5.45 -22.22 -19.91
C LYS A 146 -6.70 -21.40 -19.61
N MET A 147 -6.63 -20.43 -18.71
CA MET A 147 -7.74 -19.53 -18.37
C MET A 147 -7.72 -18.20 -19.15
N TYR A 148 -6.56 -17.76 -19.64
CA TYR A 148 -6.36 -16.42 -20.19
C TYR A 148 -7.18 -16.16 -21.46
N ASP A 149 -8.01 -15.13 -21.39
CA ASP A 149 -8.86 -14.67 -22.48
C ASP A 149 -8.31 -13.35 -23.09
N PRO A 150 -7.77 -13.36 -24.32
CA PRO A 150 -7.28 -12.15 -25.00
C PRO A 150 -8.40 -11.21 -25.49
N GLU A 151 -9.67 -11.65 -25.48
CA GLU A 151 -10.80 -10.76 -25.77
C GLU A 151 -11.24 -9.98 -24.53
N GLY A 152 -11.25 -10.66 -23.37
CA GLY A 152 -11.71 -10.14 -22.10
C GLY A 152 -10.64 -9.46 -21.24
N TYR A 153 -9.36 -9.75 -21.45
CA TYR A 153 -8.23 -9.17 -20.72
C TYR A 153 -7.09 -8.75 -21.66
N SER A 154 -6.25 -7.84 -21.19
CA SER A 154 -5.03 -7.44 -21.86
C SER A 154 -3.84 -7.41 -20.90
N LEU A 155 -2.74 -7.98 -21.38
CA LEU A 155 -1.43 -7.91 -20.74
C LEU A 155 -0.65 -6.71 -21.26
N TRP A 156 0.05 -6.02 -20.35
CA TRP A 156 0.87 -4.84 -20.65
C TRP A 156 2.17 -4.90 -19.85
N PHE A 157 3.31 -4.68 -20.51
CA PHE A 157 4.55 -4.35 -19.82
C PHE A 157 4.52 -2.88 -19.41
N CYS A 158 5.02 -2.57 -18.21
CA CYS A 158 5.31 -1.21 -17.78
C CYS A 158 6.80 -1.07 -17.48
N ASP A 159 7.48 -0.17 -18.17
CA ASP A 159 8.90 0.15 -17.97
C ASP A 159 8.98 1.64 -17.50
N TYR A 160 9.57 1.93 -16.32
CA TYR A 160 9.58 3.29 -15.76
C TYR A 160 10.52 4.22 -16.53
N LYS A 161 10.08 5.43 -16.88
CA LYS A 161 10.82 6.34 -17.77
C LYS A 161 12.04 6.98 -17.10
N TYR A 162 11.97 7.25 -15.79
CA TYR A 162 12.96 8.07 -15.07
C TYR A 162 13.88 7.23 -14.16
N ASN A 163 14.35 6.08 -14.64
CA ASN A 163 15.14 5.13 -13.82
C ASN A 163 16.40 5.76 -13.21
N ASP A 164 17.00 6.75 -13.86
CA ASP A 164 18.22 7.41 -13.37
C ASP A 164 18.05 8.16 -12.03
N GLU A 165 16.80 8.52 -11.66
CA GLU A 165 16.50 9.06 -10.32
C GLU A 165 16.60 8.02 -9.20
N ASN A 166 16.43 6.74 -9.53
CA ASN A 166 16.24 5.65 -8.57
C ASN A 166 17.60 5.20 -8.02
N THR A 167 18.16 6.02 -7.13
CA THR A 167 19.51 5.84 -6.56
C THR A 167 19.54 5.07 -5.24
N VAL A 168 18.39 4.86 -4.58
CA VAL A 168 18.29 4.19 -3.27
C VAL A 168 17.16 3.17 -3.32
N PRO A 169 17.42 1.86 -3.11
CA PRO A 169 16.47 0.81 -3.48
C PRO A 169 15.20 0.84 -2.62
N PHE A 170 15.32 1.15 -1.33
CA PHE A 170 14.17 1.33 -0.44
C PHE A 170 13.29 2.52 -0.87
N VAL A 171 13.86 3.59 -1.43
CA VAL A 171 13.08 4.72 -1.97
C VAL A 171 12.37 4.30 -3.26
N THR A 172 13.05 3.54 -4.13
CA THR A 172 12.47 2.93 -5.33
C THR A 172 11.28 2.03 -4.98
N MET A 173 11.39 1.15 -3.97
CA MET A 173 10.28 0.31 -3.53
C MET A 173 9.13 1.12 -2.89
N ASN A 174 9.42 2.21 -2.17
CA ASN A 174 8.38 3.11 -1.68
C ASN A 174 7.64 3.84 -2.83
N LYS A 175 8.33 4.23 -3.92
CA LYS A 175 7.67 4.73 -5.14
C LYS A 175 6.70 3.67 -5.71
N VAL A 176 7.18 2.43 -5.90
CA VAL A 176 6.37 1.30 -6.41
C VAL A 176 5.15 1.01 -5.52
N ILE A 177 5.34 0.91 -4.20
CA ILE A 177 4.24 0.67 -3.24
C ILE A 177 3.22 1.83 -3.29
N GLY A 178 3.68 3.08 -3.39
CA GLY A 178 2.79 4.23 -3.52
C GLY A 178 1.94 4.20 -4.79
N PHE A 179 2.54 3.82 -5.93
CA PHE A 179 1.81 3.62 -7.19
C PHE A 179 0.76 2.50 -7.06
N LEU A 180 1.15 1.34 -6.51
CA LEU A 180 0.22 0.22 -6.27
C LEU A 180 -0.93 0.57 -5.30
N GLN A 181 -0.69 1.44 -4.31
CA GLN A 181 -1.74 1.95 -3.42
C GLN A 181 -2.72 2.88 -4.13
N ARG A 182 -2.25 3.72 -5.07
CA ARG A 182 -3.13 4.57 -5.89
C ARG A 182 -3.97 3.75 -6.86
N MET A 183 -3.48 2.59 -7.29
CA MET A 183 -4.20 1.65 -8.17
C MET A 183 -5.22 0.75 -7.44
N ASP A 184 -5.37 0.82 -6.11
CA ASP A 184 -6.23 -0.10 -5.33
C ASP A 184 -7.72 -0.09 -5.75
N PHE A 185 -8.22 0.97 -6.40
CA PHE A 185 -9.59 1.01 -6.93
C PHE A 185 -9.84 -0.01 -8.05
N ILE A 186 -8.86 -0.30 -8.92
CA ILE A 186 -8.98 -1.38 -9.92
C ILE A 186 -8.68 -2.77 -9.35
N ARG A 187 -8.37 -2.90 -8.06
CA ARG A 187 -7.83 -4.15 -7.50
C ARG A 187 -8.69 -5.37 -7.78
N LYS A 188 -10.02 -5.26 -7.88
CA LYS A 188 -10.88 -6.39 -8.29
C LYS A 188 -10.68 -6.87 -9.74
N HIS A 189 -10.32 -5.97 -10.65
CA HIS A 189 -10.31 -6.19 -12.11
C HIS A 189 -8.89 -6.18 -12.70
N GLY A 190 -7.88 -5.93 -11.87
CA GLY A 190 -6.47 -5.95 -12.24
C GLY A 190 -5.64 -6.89 -11.37
N PHE A 191 -4.57 -7.41 -11.96
CA PHE A 191 -3.45 -8.07 -11.28
C PHE A 191 -2.16 -7.51 -11.87
N ALA A 192 -1.13 -7.34 -11.06
CA ALA A 192 0.17 -6.90 -11.59
C ALA A 192 1.34 -7.40 -10.77
N LYS A 193 2.51 -7.33 -11.40
CA LYS A 193 3.77 -7.72 -10.80
C LYS A 193 4.85 -6.71 -11.19
N MET A 194 5.21 -5.88 -10.22
CA MET A 194 6.25 -4.85 -10.33
C MET A 194 7.56 -5.42 -9.78
N CYS A 195 8.67 -5.18 -10.48
CA CYS A 195 9.97 -5.71 -10.13
C CYS A 195 11.05 -4.61 -10.24
N ILE A 196 11.99 -4.61 -9.30
CA ILE A 196 13.11 -3.66 -9.24
C ILE A 196 14.38 -4.42 -9.59
N PHE A 197 15.12 -3.93 -10.59
CA PHE A 197 16.28 -4.59 -11.15
C PHE A 197 17.56 -3.76 -10.98
N GLY A 198 18.67 -4.46 -10.74
CA GLY A 198 20.01 -3.91 -10.58
C GLY A 198 20.60 -4.12 -9.18
N GLU A 199 21.89 -4.43 -9.11
CA GLU A 199 22.65 -4.54 -7.85
C GLU A 199 23.09 -3.18 -7.30
N SER A 200 23.18 -2.17 -8.16
CA SER A 200 23.62 -0.81 -7.86
C SER A 200 22.76 0.21 -8.62
N ALA A 201 22.85 1.47 -8.21
CA ALA A 201 22.14 2.56 -8.85
C ALA A 201 22.64 2.80 -10.31
N PRO A 202 21.76 3.13 -11.26
CA PRO A 202 20.31 3.34 -11.10
C PRO A 202 19.47 2.06 -11.12
N PHE A 203 18.53 1.93 -10.18
CA PHE A 203 17.62 0.80 -10.08
C PHE A 203 16.45 0.95 -11.07
N LYS A 204 16.32 -0.01 -11.99
CA LYS A 204 15.25 0.03 -13.00
C LYS A 204 13.97 -0.57 -12.45
N ILE A 205 12.85 0.15 -12.59
CA ILE A 205 11.52 -0.39 -12.29
C ILE A 205 10.93 -0.92 -13.60
N LYS A 206 10.63 -2.21 -13.66
CA LYS A 206 9.85 -2.83 -14.74
C LYS A 206 8.69 -3.65 -14.16
N GLY A 207 7.74 -4.05 -14.97
CA GLY A 207 6.68 -4.96 -14.51
C GLY A 207 5.73 -5.40 -15.61
N VAL A 208 4.77 -6.24 -15.23
CA VAL A 208 3.65 -6.67 -16.05
C VAL A 208 2.34 -6.40 -15.34
N TRP A 209 1.35 -5.90 -16.07
CA TRP A 209 -0.02 -5.69 -15.64
C TRP A 209 -0.96 -6.53 -16.49
N LEU A 210 -1.98 -7.06 -15.84
CA LEU A 210 -3.12 -7.74 -16.42
C LEU A 210 -4.37 -6.92 -16.09
N PHE A 211 -4.92 -6.24 -17.09
CA PHE A 211 -6.15 -5.46 -16.94
C PHE A 211 -7.33 -6.21 -17.57
N ARG A 212 -8.50 -6.10 -16.94
CA ARG A 212 -9.78 -6.42 -17.59
C ARG A 212 -10.05 -5.44 -18.73
N GLY A 213 -10.44 -5.96 -19.89
CA GLY A 213 -10.65 -5.20 -21.12
C GLY A 213 -9.46 -5.27 -22.10
N LYS A 214 -9.70 -4.89 -23.36
CA LYS A 214 -8.71 -4.96 -24.44
C LYS A 214 -7.62 -3.87 -24.36
N GLU A 215 -7.81 -2.88 -23.50
CA GLU A 215 -6.97 -1.70 -23.32
C GLU A 215 -6.80 -1.36 -21.83
N ILE A 216 -5.86 -0.48 -21.49
CA ILE A 216 -5.71 0.05 -20.13
C ILE A 216 -7.02 0.78 -19.76
N PRO A 217 -7.65 0.49 -18.62
CA PRO A 217 -8.95 1.10 -18.28
C PRO A 217 -8.86 2.63 -18.22
N GLN A 218 -9.81 3.35 -18.84
CA GLN A 218 -9.78 4.83 -18.84
C GLN A 218 -9.71 5.42 -17.42
N MET A 219 -10.38 4.80 -16.44
CA MET A 219 -10.31 5.17 -15.02
C MET A 219 -8.88 5.11 -14.43
N VAL A 220 -7.99 4.25 -14.96
CA VAL A 220 -6.57 4.21 -14.59
C VAL A 220 -5.82 5.44 -15.12
N LEU A 221 -6.12 5.86 -16.35
CA LEU A 221 -5.55 7.06 -16.96
C LEU A 221 -6.08 8.34 -16.29
N ASP A 222 -7.37 8.36 -15.95
CA ASP A 222 -8.04 9.54 -15.36
C ASP A 222 -7.68 9.76 -13.87
N GLU A 223 -7.55 8.68 -13.07
CA GLU A 223 -7.30 8.79 -11.62
C GLU A 223 -5.82 8.67 -11.22
N CYS A 224 -4.96 8.04 -12.03
CA CYS A 224 -3.58 7.73 -11.65
C CYS A 224 -2.53 8.38 -12.57
N TYR A 225 -2.17 9.64 -12.27
CA TYR A 225 -1.15 10.40 -13.00
C TYR A 225 0.22 9.68 -13.12
N ASP A 226 0.58 8.80 -12.19
CA ASP A 226 1.84 8.04 -12.26
C ASP A 226 1.91 7.11 -13.48
N VAL A 227 0.77 6.75 -14.07
CA VAL A 227 0.70 5.92 -15.28
C VAL A 227 1.47 6.58 -16.43
N GLU A 228 1.48 7.91 -16.52
CA GLU A 228 2.28 8.65 -17.51
C GLU A 228 3.80 8.56 -17.27
N LEU A 229 4.25 8.24 -16.06
CA LEU A 229 5.66 8.07 -15.69
C LEU A 229 6.23 6.71 -16.12
N TYR A 230 5.37 5.78 -16.55
CA TYR A 230 5.74 4.51 -17.15
C TYR A 230 5.48 4.55 -18.66
N GLU A 231 6.29 3.80 -19.41
CA GLU A 231 6.03 3.42 -20.79
C GLU A 231 5.25 2.10 -20.79
N TRP A 232 4.16 2.06 -21.56
CA TRP A 232 3.21 0.94 -21.56
C TRP A 232 3.18 0.25 -22.92
N THR A 233 3.72 -0.97 -22.97
CA THR A 233 3.75 -1.79 -24.18
C THR A 233 2.76 -2.94 -24.03
N LYS A 234 1.75 -2.99 -24.92
CA LYS A 234 0.81 -4.11 -24.96
C LYS A 234 1.55 -5.38 -25.35
N VAL A 235 1.34 -6.46 -24.59
CA VAL A 235 1.95 -7.76 -24.84
C VAL A 235 1.24 -8.44 -26.01
N ASP A 236 1.99 -8.86 -27.03
CA ASP A 236 1.48 -9.82 -28.01
C ASP A 236 1.62 -11.25 -27.46
N VAL A 237 0.49 -11.91 -27.22
CA VAL A 237 0.42 -13.28 -26.69
C VAL A 237 0.74 -14.33 -27.77
N ASN A 238 0.79 -13.93 -29.04
CA ASN A 238 1.23 -14.77 -30.15
C ASN A 238 2.77 -14.82 -30.28
N ASP A 239 3.49 -13.85 -29.70
CA ASP A 239 4.95 -13.82 -29.68
C ASP A 239 5.49 -14.68 -28.50
N PRO A 240 6.21 -15.79 -28.76
CA PRO A 240 6.75 -16.64 -27.70
C PRO A 240 7.70 -15.91 -26.74
N LEU A 241 8.48 -14.93 -27.22
CA LEU A 241 9.46 -14.19 -26.40
C LEU A 241 8.76 -13.26 -25.41
N GLN A 242 7.69 -12.59 -25.85
CA GLN A 242 6.87 -11.77 -24.97
C GLN A 242 6.09 -12.64 -23.97
N LYS A 243 5.60 -13.81 -24.42
CA LYS A 243 4.93 -14.78 -23.55
C LYS A 243 5.87 -15.31 -22.45
N GLU A 244 7.11 -15.64 -22.81
CA GLU A 244 8.17 -16.04 -21.87
C GLU A 244 8.54 -14.90 -20.90
N ARG A 245 8.66 -13.66 -21.38
CA ARG A 245 8.87 -12.47 -20.53
C ARG A 245 7.73 -12.26 -19.52
N VAL A 246 6.47 -12.53 -19.88
CA VAL A 246 5.34 -12.51 -18.92
C VAL A 246 5.49 -13.60 -17.86
N ASN A 247 5.85 -14.84 -18.27
CA ASN A 247 6.04 -15.95 -17.32
C ASN A 247 7.15 -15.62 -16.31
N ALA A 248 8.29 -15.12 -16.78
CA ALA A 248 9.41 -14.73 -15.93
C ALA A 248 9.03 -13.62 -14.93
N TYR A 249 8.26 -12.60 -15.34
CA TYR A 249 7.76 -11.61 -14.38
C TYR A 249 6.87 -12.23 -13.30
N PHE A 250 6.05 -13.23 -13.63
CA PHE A 250 5.19 -13.91 -12.67
C PHE A 250 5.96 -14.86 -11.73
N GLU A 251 7.02 -15.51 -12.22
CA GLU A 251 7.85 -16.49 -11.50
C GLU A 251 8.91 -15.89 -10.57
N GLU A 252 9.40 -14.67 -10.88
CA GLU A 252 10.40 -13.95 -10.08
C GLU A 252 11.81 -14.60 -10.05
N PRO A 253 12.43 -14.91 -11.20
CA PRO A 253 13.79 -15.46 -11.22
C PRO A 253 14.82 -14.45 -10.69
N ASP A 254 15.88 -14.97 -10.06
CA ASP A 254 16.97 -14.16 -9.46
C ASP A 254 17.66 -13.22 -10.47
N GLU A 255 17.70 -13.60 -11.75
CA GLU A 255 18.19 -12.79 -12.86
C GLU A 255 17.19 -12.79 -14.02
N PHE A 256 16.92 -11.61 -14.59
CA PHE A 256 16.03 -11.42 -15.72
C PHE A 256 16.52 -10.30 -16.64
N ASP A 257 16.42 -10.46 -17.96
CA ASP A 257 16.81 -9.43 -18.95
C ASP A 257 18.27 -8.91 -18.77
N GLY A 258 19.17 -9.81 -18.35
CA GLY A 258 20.56 -9.48 -18.02
C GLY A 258 20.74 -8.64 -16.76
N GLN A 259 19.71 -8.54 -15.91
CA GLN A 259 19.72 -7.77 -14.67
C GLN A 259 19.24 -8.61 -13.48
N LYS A 260 19.94 -8.52 -12.36
CA LYS A 260 19.51 -9.17 -11.11
C LYS A 260 18.22 -8.57 -10.58
N LEU A 261 17.29 -9.41 -10.17
CA LEU A 261 16.10 -9.02 -9.43
C LEU A 261 16.49 -8.66 -7.99
N LEU A 262 16.15 -7.44 -7.56
CA LEU A 262 16.48 -6.96 -6.22
C LEU A 262 15.31 -7.13 -5.24
N GLU A 263 14.11 -6.71 -5.66
CA GLU A 263 12.88 -6.86 -4.89
C GLU A 263 11.67 -6.78 -5.84
N ALA A 264 10.59 -7.50 -5.52
CA ALA A 264 9.38 -7.54 -6.34
C ALA A 264 8.10 -7.39 -5.51
N LYS A 265 7.07 -6.80 -6.11
CA LYS A 265 5.78 -6.50 -5.49
C LYS A 265 4.61 -6.94 -6.37
N CYS A 266 3.83 -7.89 -5.85
CA CYS A 266 2.58 -8.33 -6.45
C CYS A 266 1.43 -7.40 -6.03
N PHE A 267 0.58 -7.03 -6.99
CA PHE A 267 -0.69 -6.34 -6.81
C PHE A 267 -1.82 -7.33 -7.09
N LYS A 268 -2.57 -7.68 -6.04
CA LYS A 268 -3.68 -8.66 -6.08
C LYS A 268 -4.75 -8.33 -5.06
#